data_AF-F0GKP0-F1
#
_entry.id   AF-F0GKP0-F1
#
_cell.length_a   1.000
_cell.length_b   1.000
_cell.length_c   1.000
_cell.angle_alpha   90.00
_cell.angle_beta   90.00
_cell.angle_gamma   90.00
#
_symmetry.space_group_name_H-M   'P 1'
#
loop_
_entity.id
_entity.type
_entity.pdbx_description
1 polymer ?
#
loop_
_entity_poly.entity_id
_entity_poly.type
_entity_poly.pdbx_seq_one_letter_code
_entity_poly.pdbx_strand_id
1 'polypeptide(L)'
;GAGGEPVHVEIAHDHLVLVDPAALALDDGDAAALLAVARPLIEELGVRVEAPQPARWYLSSEQFAHLAGAAPLRASGRNIEIWLPHEAHTGERSRMWMKLQNEVQMAWFQHPVNEAREARGLPAVNSIWF
;
A
#
# COMPACT_ATOMS: atom_id res chain seq x y z
N GLY A 1 -5.12 8.57 13.24
CA GLY A 1 -4.57 7.47 12.44
C GLY A 1 -4.40 7.95 11.02
N ALA A 2 -3.40 7.44 10.32
CA ALA A 2 -3.27 7.61 8.88
C ALA A 2 -4.25 6.67 8.16
N GLY A 3 -4.73 7.05 6.98
CA GLY A 3 -5.61 6.22 6.16
C GLY A 3 -4.79 5.43 5.16
N GLY A 4 -4.99 4.12 5.08
CA GLY A 4 -4.30 3.28 4.11
C GLY A 4 -5.24 2.47 3.23
N GLU A 5 -4.75 2.06 2.06
CA GLU A 5 -5.51 1.26 1.10
C GLU A 5 -4.57 0.42 0.19
N PRO A 6 -5.03 -0.74 -0.32
CA PRO A 6 -4.33 -1.48 -1.37
C PRO A 6 -4.33 -0.70 -2.69
N VAL A 7 -3.19 -0.68 -3.39
CA VAL A 7 -3.02 0.09 -4.62
C VAL A 7 -2.25 -0.68 -5.70
N HIS A 8 -2.28 -0.13 -6.92
CA HIS A 8 -1.40 -0.54 -8.01
C HIS A 8 -0.43 0.59 -8.33
N VAL A 9 0.85 0.25 -8.37
CA VAL A 9 1.93 1.13 -8.77
C VAL A 9 2.61 0.58 -10.01
N GLU A 10 2.75 1.43 -11.02
CA GLU A 10 3.50 1.12 -12.24
C GLU A 10 4.87 1.81 -12.21
N ILE A 11 5.87 1.17 -12.82
CA ILE A 11 7.14 1.81 -13.12
C ILE A 11 7.00 2.51 -14.47
N ALA A 12 6.94 3.84 -14.46
CA ALA A 12 6.92 4.67 -15.65
C ALA A 12 8.31 5.28 -15.89
N HIS A 13 8.97 4.91 -16.99
CA HIS A 13 10.33 5.35 -17.37
C HIS A 13 11.39 5.28 -16.26
N ASP A 14 11.41 6.24 -15.34
CA ASP A 14 12.35 6.41 -14.23
C ASP A 14 11.70 6.60 -12.85
N HIS A 15 10.37 6.55 -12.74
CA HIS A 15 9.65 6.79 -11.49
C HIS A 15 8.44 5.88 -11.31
N LEU A 16 7.94 5.84 -10.07
CA LEU A 16 6.73 5.11 -9.70
C LEU A 16 5.50 5.99 -9.86
N VAL A 17 4.46 5.46 -10.48
CA VAL A 17 3.15 6.12 -10.67
C VAL A 17 2.08 5.31 -9.98
N LEU A 18 1.32 5.94 -9.10
CA LEU A 18 0.11 5.37 -8.52
C LEU A 18 -1.01 5.43 -9.57
N VAL A 19 -1.49 4.25 -9.98
CA VAL A 19 -2.70 4.13 -10.79
C VAL A 19 -3.89 4.50 -9.91
N ASP A 20 -4.88 5.18 -10.51
CA ASP A 20 -6.10 5.58 -9.82
C ASP A 20 -6.71 4.38 -9.08
N PRO A 21 -6.84 4.42 -7.73
CA PRO A 21 -7.43 3.33 -6.98
C PRO A 21 -8.84 2.95 -7.44
N ALA A 22 -9.60 3.89 -8.03
CA ALA A 22 -10.91 3.57 -8.61
C ALA A 22 -10.81 2.60 -9.80
N ALA A 23 -9.72 2.66 -10.57
CA ALA A 23 -9.47 1.78 -11.71
C ALA A 23 -9.11 0.34 -11.29
N LEU A 24 -8.73 0.11 -10.03
CA LEU A 24 -8.56 -1.24 -9.50
C LEU A 24 -9.90 -2.00 -9.44
N ALA A 25 -11.03 -1.31 -9.26
CA ALA A 25 -12.33 -1.96 -9.10
C ALA A 25 -12.26 -3.16 -8.12
N LEU A 26 -11.55 -2.97 -7.00
CA LEU A 26 -11.30 -4.02 -6.02
C LEU A 26 -12.57 -4.24 -5.20
N ASP A 27 -13.14 -5.44 -5.25
CA ASP A 27 -14.30 -5.78 -4.44
C ASP A 27 -13.91 -6.11 -2.98
N ASP A 28 -14.90 -6.13 -2.08
CA ASP A 28 -14.67 -6.36 -0.66
C ASP A 28 -14.06 -7.74 -0.35
N GLY A 29 -14.34 -8.75 -1.19
CA GLY A 29 -13.81 -10.10 -1.01
C GLY A 29 -12.32 -10.17 -1.36
N ASP A 30 -11.97 -9.65 -2.54
CA ASP A 30 -10.59 -9.52 -3.01
C ASP A 30 -9.76 -8.65 -2.03
N ALA A 31 -10.31 -7.52 -1.60
CA ALA A 31 -9.67 -6.63 -0.62
C ALA A 31 -9.48 -7.30 0.74
N ALA A 32 -10.45 -8.08 1.23
CA ALA A 32 -10.34 -8.79 2.50
C ALA A 32 -9.24 -9.87 2.46
N ALA A 33 -9.15 -10.61 1.35
CA ALA A 33 -8.13 -11.63 1.18
C ALA A 33 -6.72 -11.02 1.14
N LEU A 34 -6.53 -9.91 0.41
CA LEU A 34 -5.25 -9.21 0.37
C LEU A 34 -4.89 -8.59 1.73
N LEU A 35 -5.85 -7.99 2.44
CA LEU A 35 -5.65 -7.46 3.79
C LEU A 35 -5.23 -8.56 4.78
N ALA A 36 -5.80 -9.77 4.68
CA ALA A 36 -5.42 -10.88 5.56
C ALA A 36 -3.94 -11.26 5.42
N VAL A 37 -3.35 -11.07 4.23
CA VAL A 37 -1.92 -11.28 3.97
C VAL A 37 -1.08 -10.10 4.44
N ALA A 38 -1.51 -8.86 4.14
CA ALA A 38 -0.73 -7.66 4.47
C ALA A 38 -0.73 -7.32 5.97
N ARG A 39 -1.83 -7.57 6.67
CA ARG A 39 -2.00 -7.26 8.10
C ARG A 39 -0.84 -7.75 8.97
N PRO A 40 -0.46 -9.04 8.98
CA PRO A 40 0.63 -9.52 9.83
C PRO A 40 1.97 -8.87 9.49
N LEU A 41 2.25 -8.58 8.21
CA LEU A 41 3.48 -7.89 7.78
C LEU A 41 3.53 -6.44 8.31
N ILE A 42 2.38 -5.76 8.30
CA ILE A 42 2.25 -4.40 8.84
C ILE A 42 2.36 -4.42 10.37
N GLU A 43 1.71 -5.37 11.03
CA GLU A 43 1.70 -5.50 12.49
C GLU A 43 3.07 -5.93 13.05
N GLU A 44 3.91 -6.62 12.29
CA GLU A 44 5.31 -6.93 12.64
C GLU A 44 6.15 -5.65 12.83
N LEU A 45 5.77 -4.54 12.20
CA LEU A 45 6.40 -3.23 12.38
C LEU A 45 5.84 -2.44 13.59
N GLY A 46 5.02 -3.07 14.43
CA GLY A 46 4.35 -2.39 15.54
C GLY A 46 3.28 -1.40 15.08
N VAL A 47 2.70 -1.60 13.89
CA VAL A 47 1.58 -0.80 13.37
C VAL A 47 0.29 -1.59 13.53
N ARG A 48 -0.63 -1.09 14.36
CA ARG A 48 -1.99 -1.61 14.48
C ARG A 48 -2.80 -1.19 13.25
N VAL A 49 -3.49 -2.16 12.66
CA VAL A 49 -4.39 -1.98 11.51
C VAL A 49 -5.83 -2.18 11.95
N GLU A 50 -6.70 -1.19 11.71
CA GLU A 50 -8.15 -1.33 11.82
C GLU A 50 -8.79 -1.18 10.44
N ALA A 51 -9.67 -2.08 10.03
CA ALA A 51 -10.24 -2.05 8.68
C ALA A 51 -11.75 -2.32 8.73
N PRO A 52 -12.58 -1.31 9.05
CA PRO A 52 -14.05 -1.42 9.03
C PRO A 52 -14.58 -1.77 7.63
N GLN A 53 -13.84 -1.41 6.59
CA GLN A 53 -14.04 -1.86 5.22
C GLN A 53 -12.72 -2.46 4.72
N PRO A 54 -12.74 -3.59 3.99
CA PRO A 54 -11.51 -4.28 3.61
C PRO A 54 -10.55 -3.46 2.75
N ALA A 55 -11.06 -2.53 1.93
CA ALA A 55 -10.26 -1.62 1.12
C ALA A 55 -9.86 -0.33 1.85
N ARG A 56 -10.30 -0.11 3.10
CA ARG A 56 -10.06 1.13 3.85
C ARG A 56 -9.50 0.85 5.23
N TRP A 57 -8.22 1.15 5.40
CA TRP A 57 -7.46 0.86 6.61
C TRP A 57 -7.24 2.13 7.42
N TYR A 58 -7.26 1.97 8.74
CA TYR A 58 -6.88 2.97 9.72
C TYR A 58 -5.67 2.45 10.46
N LEU A 59 -4.56 3.18 10.32
CA LEU A 59 -3.27 2.77 10.83
C LEU A 59 -2.93 3.60 12.06
N SER A 60 -2.46 2.92 13.09
CA SER A 60 -2.00 3.54 14.32
C SER A 60 -0.74 2.83 14.81
N SER A 61 0.24 3.60 15.25
CA SER A 61 1.42 3.04 15.89
C SER A 61 1.96 4.06 16.87
N GLU A 62 2.45 3.60 18.01
CA GLU A 62 3.19 4.46 18.93
C GLU A 62 4.54 4.90 18.32
N GLN A 63 5.12 4.09 17.42
CA GLN A 63 6.38 4.40 16.72
C GLN A 63 6.17 5.36 15.53
N PHE A 64 4.98 5.33 14.89
CA PHE A 64 4.63 6.23 13.79
C PHE A 64 3.82 7.46 14.23
N ALA A 65 3.64 7.72 15.53
CA ALA A 65 2.96 8.93 16.01
C ALA A 65 3.63 10.24 15.52
N HIS A 66 4.87 10.16 15.05
CA HIS A 66 5.66 11.26 14.49
C HIS A 66 5.79 11.24 12.95
N LEU A 67 5.26 10.23 12.27
CA LEU A 67 5.30 10.12 10.80
C LEU A 67 4.08 10.82 10.20
N ALA A 68 4.33 11.95 9.55
CA ALA A 68 3.33 12.70 8.81
C ALA A 68 2.95 11.94 7.52
N GLY A 69 1.90 11.13 7.54
CA GLY A 69 1.34 10.51 6.33
C GLY A 69 0.52 11.51 5.52
N ALA A 70 0.82 11.67 4.23
CA ALA A 70 0.06 12.52 3.31
C ALA A 70 -1.07 11.71 2.65
N ALA A 71 -2.29 12.26 2.65
CA ALA A 71 -3.47 11.54 2.18
C ALA A 71 -3.35 11.06 0.70
N PRO A 72 -3.73 9.79 0.38
CA PRO A 72 -3.61 9.17 -0.96
C PRO A 72 -4.19 10.00 -2.13
N LEU A 73 -5.27 10.73 -1.88
CA LEU A 73 -5.93 11.60 -2.88
C LEU A 73 -5.03 12.67 -3.50
N ARG A 74 -3.88 13.00 -2.89
CA ARG A 74 -2.91 13.96 -3.45
C ARG A 74 -1.90 13.35 -4.43
N ALA A 75 -1.78 12.02 -4.49
CA ALA A 75 -0.73 11.31 -5.20
C ALA A 75 -1.16 10.60 -6.49
N SER A 76 -2.48 10.43 -6.72
CA SER A 76 -3.00 9.76 -7.92
C SER A 76 -2.52 10.43 -9.22
N GLY A 77 -1.96 9.63 -10.13
CA GLY A 77 -1.42 10.07 -11.43
C GLY A 77 -0.14 10.92 -11.35
N ARG A 78 0.61 10.88 -10.24
CA ARG A 78 1.85 11.65 -10.04
C ARG A 78 3.00 10.73 -9.62
N ASN A 79 4.24 11.22 -9.76
CA ASN A 79 5.40 10.60 -9.13
C ASN A 79 5.15 10.51 -7.62
N ILE A 80 5.16 9.28 -7.09
CA ILE A 80 4.84 9.04 -5.69
C ILE A 80 6.02 9.18 -4.73
N GLU A 81 7.25 9.26 -5.23
CA GLU A 81 8.47 9.25 -4.39
C GLU A 81 8.52 10.41 -3.39
N ILE A 82 7.89 11.54 -3.72
CA ILE A 82 7.80 12.72 -2.84
C ILE A 82 6.84 12.53 -1.66
N TRP A 83 5.98 11.51 -1.70
CA TRP A 83 4.97 11.22 -0.69
C TRP A 83 5.30 9.99 0.17
N LEU A 84 6.35 9.24 -0.18
CA LEU A 84 6.76 8.06 0.56
C LEU A 84 7.34 8.44 1.93
N PRO A 85 7.24 7.57 2.94
CA PRO A 85 7.91 7.76 4.22
C PRO A 85 9.42 7.95 4.07
N HIS A 86 9.93 9.04 4.65
CA HIS A 86 11.35 9.35 4.75
C HIS A 86 11.79 9.35 6.22
N GLU A 87 13.05 9.00 6.46
CA GLU A 87 13.68 9.08 7.77
C GLU A 87 13.81 10.55 8.19
N ALA A 88 13.21 10.94 9.31
CA ALA A 88 13.11 12.34 9.75
C ALA A 88 14.48 13.05 9.90
N HIS A 89 15.55 12.30 10.19
CA HIS A 89 16.88 12.83 10.44
C HIS A 89 17.74 12.98 9.19
N THR A 90 17.55 12.12 8.18
CA THR A 90 18.39 12.12 6.97
C THR A 90 17.65 12.59 5.73
N GLY A 91 16.31 12.58 5.74
CA GLY A 91 15.48 12.85 4.56
C GLY A 91 15.57 11.76 3.49
N GLU A 92 16.22 10.63 3.79
CA GLU A 92 16.30 9.48 2.89
C GLU A 92 15.04 8.61 3.01
N ARG A 93 14.75 7.82 1.97
CA ARG A 93 13.63 6.86 2.00
C ARG A 93 13.77 5.90 3.19
N SER A 94 12.68 5.68 3.91
CA SER A 94 12.70 4.78 5.07
C SER A 94 12.98 3.34 4.63
N ARG A 95 14.06 2.75 5.17
CA ARG A 95 14.43 1.36 4.89
C ARG A 95 13.38 0.38 5.38
N MET A 96 12.74 0.69 6.50
CA MET A 96 11.64 -0.09 7.06
C MET A 96 10.44 -0.10 6.11
N TRP A 97 10.09 1.06 5.57
CA TRP A 97 9.03 1.18 4.56
C TRP A 97 9.34 0.40 3.28
N MET A 98 10.56 0.55 2.75
CA MET A 98 10.98 -0.19 1.55
C MET A 98 10.94 -1.71 1.76
N LYS A 99 11.33 -2.18 2.95
CA LYS A 99 11.24 -3.59 3.32
C LYS A 99 9.78 -4.07 3.31
N LEU A 100 8.87 -3.32 3.94
CA LEU A 100 7.44 -3.66 3.97
C LEU A 100 6.84 -3.75 2.56
N GLN A 101 7.12 -2.76 1.70
CA GLN A 101 6.65 -2.75 0.32
C GLN A 101 7.12 -4.00 -0.43
N ASN A 102 8.40 -4.35 -0.30
CA ASN A 102 8.94 -5.56 -0.93
C ASN A 102 8.26 -6.83 -0.40
N GLU A 103 8.06 -6.95 0.91
CA GLU A 103 7.41 -8.13 1.50
C GLU A 103 5.96 -8.28 1.05
N VAL A 104 5.19 -7.18 1.05
CA VAL A 104 3.80 -7.16 0.57
C VAL A 104 3.74 -7.48 -0.91
N GLN A 105 4.59 -6.86 -1.74
CA GLN A 105 4.66 -7.12 -3.17
C GLN A 105 4.95 -8.61 -3.45
N MET A 106 5.95 -9.17 -2.75
CA MET A 106 6.29 -10.59 -2.88
C MET A 106 5.14 -11.51 -2.45
N ALA A 107 4.46 -11.18 -1.35
CA ALA A 107 3.34 -11.97 -0.86
C ALA A 107 2.11 -11.90 -1.78
N TRP A 108 1.92 -10.77 -2.47
CA TRP A 108 0.79 -10.58 -3.39
C TRP A 108 1.06 -11.01 -4.82
N PHE A 109 2.33 -11.13 -5.24
CA PHE A 109 2.70 -11.42 -6.63
C PHE A 109 2.04 -12.68 -7.20
N GLN A 110 1.89 -13.74 -6.41
CA GLN A 110 1.21 -14.99 -6.83
C GLN A 110 -0.06 -15.26 -6.02
N HIS A 111 -0.67 -14.22 -5.46
CA HIS A 111 -1.89 -14.39 -4.68
C HIS A 111 -3.07 -14.71 -5.62
N PRO A 112 -3.95 -15.68 -5.30
CA PRO A 112 -5.06 -16.08 -6.18
C PRO A 112 -5.96 -14.92 -6.63
N VAL A 113 -6.10 -13.88 -5.80
CA VAL A 113 -6.80 -12.63 -6.17
C VAL A 113 -6.14 -11.97 -7.38
N ASN A 114 -4.83 -11.81 -7.37
CA ASN A 114 -4.12 -11.17 -8.48
C ASN A 114 -4.14 -12.03 -9.73
N GLU A 115 -3.95 -13.34 -9.61
CA GLU A 115 -4.08 -14.27 -10.73
C GLU A 115 -5.47 -14.17 -11.39
N ALA A 116 -6.54 -14.13 -10.59
CA ALA A 116 -7.91 -14.00 -11.08
C ALA A 116 -8.22 -12.61 -11.67
N ARG A 117 -7.59 -11.55 -11.17
CA ARG A 117 -7.72 -10.19 -11.71
C ARG A 117 -7.02 -10.08 -13.06
N GLU A 118 -5.79 -10.56 -13.15
CA GLU A 118 -5.01 -10.57 -14.40
C GLU A 118 -5.68 -11.42 -15.48
N ALA A 119 -6.25 -12.58 -15.12
CA ALA A 119 -7.02 -13.42 -16.05
C ALA A 119 -8.25 -12.70 -16.65
N ARG A 120 -8.74 -11.63 -16.01
CA ARG A 120 -9.84 -10.77 -16.48
C ARG A 120 -9.34 -9.49 -17.17
N GLY A 121 -8.03 -9.30 -17.32
CA GLY A 121 -7.42 -8.09 -17.86
C GLY A 121 -7.46 -6.89 -16.90
N LEU A 122 -7.66 -7.13 -15.59
CA LEU A 122 -7.60 -6.10 -14.56
C LEU A 122 -6.18 -5.98 -13.99
N PRO A 123 -5.76 -4.78 -13.55
CA PRO A 123 -4.45 -4.60 -12.91
C PRO A 123 -4.37 -5.38 -11.60
N ALA A 124 -3.22 -5.99 -11.33
CA ALA A 124 -2.93 -6.62 -10.05
C ALA A 124 -2.90 -5.57 -8.92
N VAL A 125 -3.12 -5.96 -7.68
CA VAL A 125 -2.80 -5.14 -6.51
C VAL A 125 -1.37 -5.49 -6.09
N ASN A 126 -0.45 -4.53 -6.13
CA ASN A 126 0.99 -4.80 -5.98
C ASN A 126 1.69 -3.96 -4.90
N SER A 127 0.96 -3.06 -4.23
CA SER A 127 1.53 -2.15 -3.24
C SER A 127 0.46 -1.67 -2.27
N ILE A 128 0.88 -1.12 -1.13
CA ILE A 128 0.00 -0.48 -0.15
C ILE A 128 0.32 1.01 -0.05
N TRP A 129 -0.70 1.83 0.14
CA TRP A 129 -0.57 3.26 0.39
C TRP A 129 -0.97 3.60 1.82
N PHE A 130 -0.27 4.55 2.48
CA PHE A 130 -0.50 5.04 3.85
C PHE A 130 -0.62 6.57 3.93
#